data_AF-A0A642C385-F1
#
_entry.id   AF-A0A642C385-F1
#
_cell.length_a   1.000
_cell.length_b   1.000
_cell.length_c   1.000
_cell.angle_alpha   90.00
_cell.angle_beta   90.00
_cell.angle_gamma   90.00
#
_symmetry.space_group_name_H-M   'P 1'
#
loop_
_entity.id
_entity.type
_entity.pdbx_description
1 polymer ?
#
loop_
_entity_poly.entity_id
_entity_poly.type
_entity_poly.pdbx_seq_one_letter_code
_entity_poly.pdbx_strand_id
1 'polypeptide(L)'
;MEMSSNNKPVAGAEIKVAGASPTDSDQEGRFILNFTASLPGDPLMINDIYKKGFKIVNYEKVANWNISSASELKIVLGRTEVISALRKKYYDIGESNSEKEYRKTLAELEELKKQNALSAVEYDQKVDSMSKSMMEWQKRLEIYALKFACINRDELDAMEKQAMELLDHGDVHGAIRLYEEMKLDSAMTLKIAVRQEAKEDMKLLLPSLVNNFQLLKQADDKVACDSVAHLIYEMATDIKLKLMSVEWFFQRNDPSEVLDQYSLI
;
A
#
# COMPACT_ATOMS: atom_id res chain seq x y z
N MET A 1 12.15 -13.48 26.52
CA MET A 1 12.82 -12.75 25.43
C MET A 1 12.41 -11.29 25.56
N GLU A 2 13.36 -10.39 25.79
CA GLU A 2 13.07 -8.95 25.86
C GLU A 2 12.69 -8.49 24.44
N MET A 3 11.44 -8.05 24.26
CA MET A 3 10.87 -7.77 22.93
C MET A 3 10.84 -6.27 22.59
N SER A 4 11.25 -5.42 23.53
CA SER A 4 11.28 -3.97 23.45
C SER A 4 12.66 -3.52 23.93
N SER A 5 13.22 -2.48 23.30
CA SER A 5 14.52 -1.94 23.71
C SER A 5 14.38 -0.88 24.80
N ASN A 6 13.14 -0.46 25.11
CA ASN A 6 12.81 0.71 25.90
C ASN A 6 13.42 2.00 25.32
N ASN A 7 13.38 2.14 24.00
CA ASN A 7 13.98 3.25 23.24
C ASN A 7 15.47 3.46 23.53
N LYS A 8 16.21 2.38 23.85
CA LYS A 8 17.65 2.47 24.07
C LYS A 8 18.35 2.81 22.74
N PRO A 9 19.13 3.89 22.68
CA PRO A 9 19.86 4.25 21.47
C PRO A 9 20.94 3.21 21.13
N VAL A 10 21.29 3.11 19.85
CA VAL A 10 22.33 2.21 19.36
C VAL A 10 23.56 3.02 18.97
N ALA A 11 24.61 2.95 19.77
CA ALA A 11 25.90 3.59 19.51
C ALA A 11 26.77 2.82 18.51
N GLY A 12 27.62 3.54 17.77
CA GLY A 12 28.57 3.00 16.80
C GLY A 12 27.93 2.23 15.65
N ALA A 13 26.77 2.67 15.18
CA ALA A 13 26.17 2.23 13.92
C ALA A 13 26.69 3.14 12.80
N GLU A 14 27.26 2.53 11.77
CA GLU A 14 27.85 3.23 10.64
C GLU A 14 26.75 3.61 9.64
N ILE A 15 26.81 4.84 9.10
CA ILE A 15 25.96 5.28 8.00
C ILE A 15 26.80 5.88 6.87
N LYS A 16 26.50 5.44 5.65
CA LYS A 16 27.07 5.95 4.40
C LYS A 16 25.96 6.53 3.55
N VAL A 17 26.12 7.79 3.18
CA VAL A 17 25.16 8.55 2.37
C VAL A 17 25.91 9.26 1.25
N ALA A 18 25.29 9.39 0.09
CA ALA A 18 25.87 10.16 -1.01
C ALA A 18 25.90 11.65 -0.65
N GLY A 19 27.00 12.34 -0.95
CA GLY A 19 27.12 13.78 -0.72
C GLY A 19 27.46 14.20 0.71
N ALA A 20 27.67 13.25 1.64
CA ALA A 20 28.18 13.51 2.98
C ALA A 20 29.27 12.48 3.37
N SER A 21 30.12 12.85 4.33
CA SER A 21 31.14 11.94 4.84
C SER A 21 30.50 10.80 5.65
N PRO A 22 30.98 9.55 5.52
CA PRO A 22 30.56 8.47 6.41
C PRO A 22 30.74 8.86 7.87
N THR A 23 29.81 8.43 8.72
CA THR A 23 29.85 8.72 10.15
C THR A 23 29.27 7.56 10.95
N ASP A 24 29.66 7.49 12.21
CA ASP A 24 29.14 6.54 13.17
C ASP A 24 28.22 7.24 14.15
N SER A 25 27.21 6.54 14.65
CA SER A 25 26.38 7.06 15.74
C SER A 25 27.18 7.21 17.04
N ASP A 26 26.94 8.30 17.76
CA ASP A 26 27.56 8.61 19.05
C ASP A 26 27.01 7.71 20.19
N GLN A 27 27.43 7.98 21.44
CA GLN A 27 26.95 7.22 22.61
C GLN A 27 25.44 7.36 22.86
N GLU A 28 24.84 8.42 22.34
CA GLU A 28 23.39 8.70 22.40
C GLU A 28 22.67 8.20 21.15
N GLY A 29 23.36 7.46 20.26
CA GLY A 29 22.82 6.90 19.03
C GLY A 29 22.54 7.92 17.93
N ARG A 30 23.08 9.14 18.03
CA ARG A 30 22.88 10.21 17.05
C ARG A 30 24.03 10.26 16.05
N PHE A 31 23.72 10.66 14.82
CA PHE A 31 24.69 10.96 13.78
C PHE A 31 24.40 12.35 13.21
N ILE A 32 25.45 13.04 12.74
CA ILE A 32 25.34 14.33 12.06
C ILE A 32 25.87 14.16 10.64
N LEU A 33 25.02 14.43 9.66
CA LEU A 33 25.36 14.39 8.24
C LEU A 33 25.47 15.83 7.73
N ASN A 34 26.65 16.18 7.22
CA ASN A 34 26.91 17.49 6.64
C ASN A 34 26.91 17.38 5.11
N PHE A 35 25.93 18.02 4.47
CA PHE A 35 25.81 18.10 3.01
C PHE A 35 26.33 19.45 2.53
N THR A 36 27.23 19.44 1.56
CA THR A 36 27.81 20.68 0.99
C THR A 36 27.06 21.18 -0.24
N ALA A 37 26.39 20.28 -0.97
CA ALA A 37 25.73 20.59 -2.24
C ALA A 37 24.23 20.24 -2.27
N SER A 38 23.69 19.62 -1.21
CA SER A 38 22.27 19.23 -1.14
C SER A 38 21.47 20.25 -0.33
N LEU A 39 20.21 20.43 -0.70
CA LEU A 39 19.26 21.35 -0.07
C LEU A 39 18.18 20.58 0.70
N PRO A 40 17.53 21.22 1.69
CA PRO A 40 16.31 20.67 2.28
C PRO A 40 15.27 20.35 1.19
N GLY A 41 14.71 19.15 1.22
CA GLY A 41 13.79 18.62 0.22
C GLY A 41 14.44 17.60 -0.73
N ASP A 42 15.77 17.61 -0.88
CA ASP A 42 16.46 16.64 -1.72
C ASP A 42 16.35 15.22 -1.14
N PRO A 43 16.22 14.16 -1.96
CA PRO A 43 16.19 12.79 -1.46
C PRO A 43 17.51 12.40 -0.78
N LEU A 44 17.41 11.78 0.39
CA LEU A 44 18.56 11.26 1.11
C LEU A 44 18.99 9.91 0.50
N MET A 45 20.04 9.92 -0.31
CA MET A 45 20.58 8.71 -0.92
C MET A 45 21.49 7.95 0.06
N ILE A 46 20.92 6.96 0.74
CA ILE A 46 21.64 6.09 1.68
C ILE A 46 22.29 4.95 0.90
N ASN A 47 23.62 4.88 0.97
CA ASN A 47 24.41 3.82 0.35
C ASN A 47 24.46 2.57 1.23
N ASP A 48 24.64 2.75 2.54
CA ASP A 48 24.74 1.64 3.49
C ASP A 48 24.47 2.11 4.93
N ILE A 49 23.89 1.24 5.76
CA ILE A 49 23.80 1.42 7.21
C ILE A 49 24.17 0.08 7.84
N TYR A 50 25.19 0.08 8.69
CA TYR A 50 25.75 -1.15 9.23
C TYR A 50 25.97 -1.10 10.74
N LYS A 51 25.53 -2.17 11.40
CA LYS A 51 25.92 -2.48 12.78
C LYS A 51 25.96 -4.00 12.93
N LYS A 52 27.10 -4.54 13.37
CA LYS A 52 27.26 -5.99 13.58
C LYS A 52 26.18 -6.52 14.53
N GLY A 53 25.44 -7.52 14.07
CA GLY A 53 24.36 -8.16 14.84
C GLY A 53 23.01 -7.47 14.73
N PHE A 54 22.88 -6.38 13.98
CA PHE A 54 21.62 -5.65 13.83
C PHE A 54 21.16 -5.61 12.37
N LYS A 55 19.86 -5.39 12.20
CA LYS A 55 19.21 -5.13 10.91
C LYS A 55 18.31 -3.90 11.03
N ILE A 56 18.20 -3.16 9.94
CA ILE A 56 17.24 -2.06 9.83
C ILE A 56 15.85 -2.64 9.73
N VAL A 57 14.93 -2.18 10.57
CA VAL A 57 13.54 -2.67 10.56
C VAL A 57 12.56 -1.70 9.90
N ASN A 58 12.89 -0.41 9.83
CA ASN A 58 12.07 0.63 9.20
C ASN A 58 12.62 1.08 7.82
N TYR A 59 13.14 0.14 7.03
CA TYR A 59 13.84 0.43 5.78
C TYR A 59 13.02 1.27 4.79
N GLU A 60 11.72 1.00 4.62
CA GLU A 60 10.87 1.77 3.68
C GLU A 60 10.80 3.27 4.05
N LYS A 61 10.72 3.59 5.34
CA LYS A 61 10.71 4.99 5.82
C LYS A 61 12.08 5.65 5.63
N VAL A 62 13.14 4.90 5.88
CA VAL A 62 14.53 5.35 5.76
C VAL A 62 14.91 5.60 4.29
N ALA A 63 14.49 4.72 3.38
CA ALA A 63 14.81 4.79 1.96
C ALA A 63 14.07 5.92 1.21
N ASN A 64 12.90 6.34 1.69
CA ASN A 64 12.10 7.42 1.10
C ASN A 64 12.27 8.77 1.83
N TRP A 65 13.34 8.91 2.63
CA TRP A 65 13.55 10.12 3.41
C TRP A 65 14.13 11.25 2.55
N ASN A 66 13.67 12.47 2.81
CA ASN A 66 14.23 13.69 2.21
C ASN A 66 14.99 14.48 3.27
N ILE A 67 16.10 15.11 2.86
CA ILE A 67 16.91 15.98 3.71
C ILE A 67 16.01 17.08 4.28
N SER A 68 16.06 17.28 5.59
CA SER A 68 15.24 18.26 6.29
C SER A 68 16.06 19.00 7.33
N SER A 69 15.82 20.30 7.47
CA SER A 69 16.35 21.13 8.56
C SER A 69 15.41 21.17 9.77
N ALA A 70 14.17 20.67 9.64
CA ALA A 70 13.13 20.75 10.66
C ALA A 70 12.80 19.39 11.29
N SER A 71 13.25 18.29 10.69
CA SER A 71 12.88 16.93 11.10
C SER A 71 14.09 16.01 11.12
N GLU A 72 14.15 15.14 12.13
CA GLU A 72 15.21 14.15 12.29
C GLU A 72 14.84 12.80 11.65
N LEU A 73 15.79 12.18 10.96
CA LEU A 73 15.63 10.81 10.48
C LEU A 73 15.85 9.83 11.63
N LYS A 74 14.80 9.09 12.00
CA LYS A 74 14.91 7.97 12.94
C LYS A 74 15.18 6.66 12.20
N ILE A 75 16.33 6.04 12.47
CA ILE A 75 16.66 4.69 12.01
C ILE A 75 16.42 3.71 13.16
N VAL A 76 15.62 2.69 12.92
CA VAL A 76 15.32 1.66 13.93
C VAL A 76 16.11 0.40 13.58
N LEU A 77 16.91 -0.05 14.54
CA LEU A 77 17.74 -1.25 14.43
C LEU A 77 17.22 -2.34 15.35
N GLY A 78 16.93 -3.52 14.80
CA GLY A 78 16.58 -4.71 15.56
C GLY A 78 17.73 -5.70 15.61
N ARG A 79 17.93 -6.35 16.76
CA ARG A 79 18.91 -7.42 16.92
C ARG A 79 18.54 -8.61 16.04
N THR A 80 19.50 -9.09 15.25
CA THR A 80 19.27 -10.12 14.22
C THR A 80 18.75 -11.41 14.83
N GLU A 81 19.33 -11.84 15.93
CA GLU A 81 18.94 -13.05 16.66
C GLU A 81 17.54 -12.96 17.26
N VAL A 82 17.13 -11.76 17.70
CA VAL A 82 15.79 -11.52 18.25
C VAL A 82 14.76 -11.54 17.13
N ILE A 83 15.03 -10.85 16.02
CA ILE A 83 14.16 -10.88 14.82
C ILE A 83 14.00 -12.31 14.33
N SER A 84 15.09 -13.08 14.21
CA SER A 84 15.05 -14.48 13.78
C SER A 84 14.21 -15.36 14.70
N ALA A 85 14.35 -15.20 16.02
CA ALA A 85 13.56 -15.96 16.99
C ALA A 85 12.08 -15.58 16.97
N LEU A 86 11.75 -14.28 16.84
CA LEU A 86 10.37 -13.82 16.72
C LEU A 86 9.73 -14.31 15.42
N ARG A 87 10.44 -14.20 14.29
CA ARG A 87 9.97 -14.73 13.01
C ARG A 87 9.64 -16.21 13.14
N LYS A 88 10.54 -17.00 13.74
CA LYS A 88 10.31 -18.41 13.98
C LYS A 88 9.08 -18.64 14.87
N LYS A 89 8.97 -17.94 16.00
CA LYS A 89 7.81 -18.03 16.89
C LYS A 89 6.50 -17.80 16.14
N TYR A 90 6.38 -16.71 15.38
CA TYR A 90 5.14 -16.39 14.66
C TYR A 90 4.84 -17.36 13.53
N TYR A 91 5.88 -17.86 12.85
CA TYR A 91 5.74 -18.92 11.87
C TYR A 91 5.19 -20.20 12.49
N ASP A 92 5.82 -20.69 13.57
CA ASP A 92 5.43 -21.94 14.24
C ASP A 92 3.98 -21.88 14.78
N ILE A 93 3.56 -20.73 15.30
CA ILE A 93 2.16 -20.50 15.74
C ILE A 93 1.20 -20.58 14.54
N GLY A 94 1.51 -19.87 13.46
CA GLY A 94 0.66 -19.83 12.26
C GLY A 94 0.59 -21.18 11.53
N GLU A 95 1.68 -21.95 11.54
CA GLU A 95 1.71 -23.30 10.99
C GLU A 95 0.86 -24.26 11.83
N SER A 96 1.06 -24.29 13.15
CA SER A 96 0.34 -25.21 14.03
C SER A 96 -1.17 -25.02 13.99
N ASN A 97 -1.64 -23.77 13.93
CA ASN A 97 -3.07 -23.47 13.89
C ASN A 97 -3.70 -23.89 12.56
N SER A 98 -3.07 -23.53 11.44
CA SER A 98 -3.57 -23.90 10.11
C SER A 98 -3.48 -25.40 9.83
N GLU A 99 -2.45 -26.08 10.33
CA GLU A 99 -2.33 -27.53 10.21
C GLU A 99 -3.45 -28.24 10.98
N LYS A 100 -3.76 -27.79 12.20
CA LYS A 100 -4.88 -28.33 13.00
C LYS A 100 -6.21 -28.15 12.28
N GLU A 101 -6.45 -26.96 11.73
CA GLU A 101 -7.68 -26.67 10.99
C GLU A 101 -7.78 -27.51 9.71
N TYR A 102 -6.71 -27.59 8.92
CA TYR A 102 -6.66 -28.42 7.71
C TYR A 102 -6.95 -29.89 8.02
N ARG A 103 -6.29 -30.47 9.05
CA ARG A 103 -6.51 -31.86 9.47
C ARG A 103 -7.95 -32.10 9.93
N LYS A 104 -8.53 -31.14 10.67
CA LYS A 104 -9.92 -31.23 11.13
C LYS A 104 -10.89 -31.25 9.94
N THR A 105 -10.77 -30.29 9.03
CA THR A 105 -11.65 -30.21 7.85
C THR A 105 -11.47 -31.40 6.92
N LEU A 106 -10.25 -31.92 6.75
CA LEU A 106 -10.00 -33.13 5.97
C LEU A 106 -10.74 -34.34 6.56
N ALA A 107 -10.68 -34.53 7.88
CA ALA A 107 -11.39 -35.61 8.56
C ALA A 107 -12.92 -35.49 8.42
N GLU A 108 -13.47 -34.26 8.48
CA GLU A 108 -14.89 -33.99 8.24
C GLU A 108 -15.30 -34.34 6.81
N LEU A 109 -14.48 -34.00 5.80
CA LEU A 109 -14.73 -34.35 4.41
C LEU A 109 -14.66 -35.87 4.16
N GLU A 110 -13.72 -36.56 4.80
CA GLU A 110 -13.61 -38.01 4.73
C GLU A 110 -14.85 -38.70 5.33
N GLU A 111 -15.38 -38.17 6.43
CA GLU A 111 -16.59 -38.70 7.05
C GLU A 111 -17.84 -38.46 6.19
N LEU A 112 -17.99 -37.27 5.61
CA LEU A 112 -19.08 -36.97 4.68
C LEU A 112 -19.03 -37.87 3.43
N LYS A 113 -17.84 -38.18 2.93
CA LYS A 113 -17.63 -39.14 1.84
C LYS A 113 -18.05 -40.56 2.24
N LYS A 114 -17.69 -41.02 3.44
CA LYS A 114 -18.11 -42.34 3.95
C LYS A 114 -19.63 -42.45 4.12
N GLN A 115 -20.29 -41.36 4.49
CA GLN A 115 -21.74 -41.28 4.63
C GLN A 115 -22.47 -41.16 3.27
N ASN A 116 -21.76 -41.18 2.13
CA ASN A 116 -22.27 -40.89 0.79
C ASN A 116 -22.99 -39.54 0.68
N ALA A 117 -22.72 -38.60 1.61
CA ALA A 117 -23.23 -37.23 1.58
C ALA A 117 -22.42 -36.32 0.66
N LEU A 118 -21.31 -36.82 0.12
CA LEU A 118 -20.41 -36.11 -0.80
C LEU A 118 -19.94 -37.09 -1.89
N SER A 119 -20.01 -36.67 -3.15
CA SER A 119 -19.48 -37.49 -4.26
C SER A 119 -17.94 -37.52 -4.24
N ALA A 120 -17.35 -38.51 -4.90
CA ALA A 120 -15.89 -38.60 -5.03
C ALA A 120 -15.30 -37.36 -5.75
N VAL A 121 -15.97 -36.87 -6.79
CA VAL A 121 -15.53 -35.69 -7.55
C VAL A 121 -15.58 -34.42 -6.70
N GLU A 122 -16.66 -34.21 -5.94
CA GLU A 122 -16.77 -33.05 -5.04
C GLU A 122 -15.76 -33.11 -3.89
N TYR A 123 -15.48 -34.30 -3.38
CA TYR A 123 -14.42 -34.51 -2.38
C TYR A 123 -13.05 -34.09 -2.93
N ASP A 124 -12.67 -34.60 -4.10
CA ASP A 124 -11.36 -34.31 -4.71
C ASP A 124 -11.23 -32.80 -4.99
N GLN A 125 -12.29 -32.16 -5.51
CA GLN A 125 -12.31 -30.70 -5.73
C GLN A 125 -12.13 -29.90 -4.44
N LYS A 126 -12.78 -30.31 -3.34
CA LYS A 126 -12.65 -29.62 -2.05
C LYS A 126 -11.24 -29.79 -1.47
N VAL A 127 -10.67 -30.99 -1.55
CA VAL A 127 -9.29 -31.27 -1.09
C VAL A 127 -8.27 -30.48 -1.91
N ASP A 128 -8.44 -30.40 -3.23
CA ASP A 128 -7.59 -29.59 -4.12
C ASP A 128 -7.67 -28.10 -3.76
N SER A 129 -8.88 -27.57 -3.55
CA SER A 129 -9.10 -26.18 -3.16
C SER A 129 -8.47 -25.85 -1.80
N MET A 130 -8.63 -26.74 -0.81
CA MET A 130 -8.00 -26.61 0.49
C MET A 130 -6.48 -26.63 0.39
N SER A 131 -5.92 -27.51 -0.42
CA SER A 131 -4.46 -27.63 -0.61
C SER A 131 -3.88 -26.36 -1.26
N LYS A 132 -4.58 -25.77 -2.23
CA LYS A 132 -4.22 -24.46 -2.81
C LYS A 132 -4.26 -23.35 -1.78
N SER A 133 -5.34 -23.27 -1.00
CA SER A 133 -5.50 -22.28 0.06
C SER A 133 -4.39 -22.40 1.12
N MET A 134 -3.97 -23.62 1.45
CA MET A 134 -2.88 -23.88 2.38
C MET A 134 -1.53 -23.41 1.83
N MET A 135 -1.25 -23.65 0.55
CA MET A 135 -0.03 -23.13 -0.09
C MET A 135 0.01 -21.60 -0.10
N GLU A 136 -1.11 -20.94 -0.40
CA GLU A 136 -1.22 -19.48 -0.35
C GLU A 136 -1.06 -18.94 1.08
N TRP A 137 -1.64 -19.63 2.06
CA TRP A 137 -1.44 -19.33 3.46
C TRP A 137 0.03 -19.41 3.86
N GLN A 138 0.74 -20.49 3.52
CA GLN A 138 2.15 -20.66 3.86
C GLN A 138 3.02 -19.54 3.28
N LYS A 139 2.76 -19.13 2.04
CA LYS A 139 3.44 -17.98 1.41
C LYS A 139 3.19 -16.68 2.18
N ARG A 140 1.94 -16.40 2.55
CA ARG A 140 1.59 -15.22 3.36
C ARG A 140 2.27 -15.27 4.72
N LEU A 141 2.20 -16.41 5.40
CA LEU A 141 2.80 -16.62 6.71
C LEU A 141 4.31 -16.34 6.69
N GLU A 142 5.04 -16.80 5.67
CA GLU A 142 6.48 -16.54 5.57
C GLU A 142 6.80 -15.05 5.50
N ILE A 143 6.05 -14.30 4.69
CA ILE A 143 6.21 -12.85 4.50
C ILE A 143 5.86 -12.10 5.78
N TYR A 144 4.69 -12.40 6.36
CA TYR A 144 4.17 -11.65 7.49
C TYR A 144 4.86 -12.00 8.81
N ALA A 145 5.32 -13.24 9.01
CA ALA A 145 6.12 -13.59 10.17
C ALA A 145 7.39 -12.72 10.27
N LEU A 146 8.03 -12.42 9.13
CA LEU A 146 9.16 -11.49 9.10
C LEU A 146 8.71 -10.04 9.38
N LYS A 147 7.61 -9.58 8.77
CA LYS A 147 7.08 -8.23 9.03
C LYS A 147 6.78 -8.01 10.51
N PHE A 148 6.08 -8.95 11.14
CA PHE A 148 5.75 -8.88 12.57
C PHE A 148 6.98 -8.91 13.46
N ALA A 149 8.01 -9.69 13.09
CA ALA A 149 9.27 -9.72 13.81
C ALA A 149 10.06 -8.39 13.74
N CYS A 150 9.76 -7.55 12.74
CA CYS A 150 10.39 -6.24 12.55
C CYS A 150 9.59 -5.08 13.16
N ILE A 151 8.39 -5.30 13.71
CA ILE A 151 7.60 -4.24 14.34
C ILE A 151 8.35 -3.67 15.55
N ASN A 152 8.45 -2.34 15.63
CA ASN A 152 9.07 -1.67 16.78
C ASN A 152 8.11 -1.64 17.96
N ARG A 153 8.31 -2.53 18.94
CA ARG A 153 7.47 -2.58 20.15
C ARG A 153 7.53 -1.34 21.03
N ASP A 154 8.54 -0.49 20.88
CA ASP A 154 8.67 0.75 21.65
C ASP A 154 7.74 1.86 21.13
N GLU A 155 7.34 1.79 19.86
CA GLU A 155 6.54 2.82 19.19
C GLU A 155 5.47 2.15 18.33
N LEU A 156 4.56 1.45 18.99
CA LEU A 156 3.42 0.84 18.31
C LEU A 156 2.33 1.88 18.07
N ASP A 157 1.87 1.97 16.83
CA ASP A 157 0.60 2.63 16.55
C ASP A 157 -0.60 1.80 17.07
N ALA A 158 -1.82 2.34 16.96
CA ALA A 158 -3.02 1.67 17.45
C ALA A 158 -3.28 0.32 16.75
N MET A 159 -2.96 0.19 15.47
CA MET A 159 -3.19 -1.02 14.69
C MET A 159 -2.09 -2.05 14.92
N GLU A 160 -0.83 -1.61 15.00
CA GLU A 160 0.27 -2.48 15.40
C GLU A 160 0.00 -3.08 16.77
N LYS A 161 -0.52 -2.31 17.74
CA LYS A 161 -0.97 -2.86 19.02
C LYS A 161 -2.00 -3.98 18.85
N GLN A 162 -3.04 -3.74 18.06
CA GLN A 162 -4.08 -4.75 17.80
C GLN A 162 -3.51 -6.00 17.11
N ALA A 163 -2.63 -5.84 16.12
CA ALA A 163 -1.97 -6.97 15.46
C ALA A 163 -1.08 -7.75 16.43
N MET A 164 -0.33 -7.06 17.29
CA MET A 164 0.51 -7.70 18.31
C MET A 164 -0.34 -8.44 19.35
N GLU A 165 -1.49 -7.89 19.75
CA GLU A 165 -2.44 -8.58 20.63
C GLU A 165 -2.95 -9.87 19.98
N LEU A 166 -3.35 -9.84 18.71
CA LEU A 166 -3.76 -11.04 17.97
C LEU A 166 -2.66 -12.10 17.95
N LEU A 167 -1.41 -11.70 17.66
CA LEU A 167 -0.25 -12.60 17.67
C LEU A 167 0.04 -13.17 19.06
N ASP A 168 -0.09 -12.38 20.11
CA ASP A 168 0.16 -12.81 21.49
C ASP A 168 -0.94 -13.78 21.98
N HIS A 169 -2.16 -13.71 21.42
CA HIS A 169 -3.24 -14.71 21.59
C HIS A 169 -3.13 -15.91 20.63
N GLY A 170 -2.16 -15.89 19.71
CA GLY A 170 -1.93 -16.95 18.73
C GLY A 170 -2.76 -16.84 17.44
N ASP A 171 -3.53 -15.77 17.25
CA ASP A 171 -4.30 -15.51 16.03
C ASP A 171 -3.45 -14.83 14.94
N VAL A 172 -2.58 -15.62 14.31
CA VAL A 172 -1.72 -15.13 13.22
C VAL A 172 -2.52 -14.81 11.95
N HIS A 173 -3.63 -15.52 11.70
CA HIS A 173 -4.52 -15.23 10.57
C HIS A 173 -5.18 -13.86 10.70
N GLY A 174 -5.75 -13.58 11.87
CA GLY A 174 -6.35 -12.29 12.18
C GLY A 174 -5.34 -11.16 12.06
N ALA A 175 -4.13 -11.34 12.59
CA ALA A 175 -3.07 -10.34 12.50
C ALA A 175 -2.66 -10.04 11.04
N ILE A 176 -2.57 -11.07 10.19
CA ILE A 176 -2.25 -10.91 8.76
C ILE A 176 -3.37 -10.17 8.04
N ARG A 177 -4.63 -10.57 8.28
CA ARG A 177 -5.79 -9.94 7.66
C ARG A 177 -5.86 -8.44 8.00
N LEU A 178 -5.66 -8.08 9.26
CA LEU A 178 -5.64 -6.67 9.71
C LEU A 178 -4.59 -5.85 8.94
N TYR A 179 -3.40 -6.41 8.73
CA TYR A 179 -2.33 -5.77 7.97
C TYR A 179 -2.62 -5.65 6.48
N GLU A 180 -3.32 -6.61 5.89
CA GLU A 180 -3.73 -6.59 4.48
C GLU A 180 -4.82 -5.56 4.21
N GLU A 181 -5.84 -5.51 5.06
CA GLU A 181 -6.94 -4.54 5.01
C GLU A 181 -6.40 -3.10 5.06
N MET A 182 -5.46 -2.83 5.98
CA MET A 182 -4.83 -1.52 6.08
C MET A 182 -4.08 -1.08 4.82
N LYS A 183 -3.34 -1.99 4.17
CA LYS A 183 -2.65 -1.66 2.92
C LYS A 183 -3.63 -1.28 1.82
N LEU A 184 -4.76 -1.96 1.76
CA LEU A 184 -5.84 -1.65 0.81
C LEU A 184 -6.45 -0.28 1.14
N ASP A 185 -6.75 0.01 2.40
CA ASP A 185 -7.32 1.28 2.85
C ASP A 185 -6.40 2.47 2.60
N SER A 186 -5.10 2.31 2.86
CA SER A 186 -4.08 3.33 2.58
C SER A 186 -3.96 3.60 1.08
N ALA A 187 -3.86 2.55 0.26
CA ALA A 187 -3.81 2.68 -1.19
C ALA A 187 -5.08 3.31 -1.76
N MET A 188 -6.25 2.97 -1.21
CA MET A 188 -7.53 3.53 -1.62
C MET A 188 -7.64 5.01 -1.24
N THR A 189 -7.25 5.36 -0.01
CA THR A 189 -7.25 6.75 0.47
C THR A 189 -6.35 7.63 -0.39
N LEU A 190 -5.16 7.14 -0.76
CA LEU A 190 -4.25 7.84 -1.66
C LEU A 190 -4.88 8.05 -3.05
N LYS A 191 -5.51 7.01 -3.62
CA LYS A 191 -6.21 7.13 -4.92
C LYS A 191 -7.38 8.11 -4.86
N ILE A 192 -8.12 8.17 -3.75
CA ILE A 192 -9.20 9.14 -3.54
C ILE A 192 -8.65 10.56 -3.49
N ALA A 193 -7.55 10.79 -2.77
CA ALA A 193 -6.91 12.10 -2.69
C ALA A 193 -6.45 12.60 -4.06
N VAL A 194 -5.74 11.75 -4.83
CA VAL A 194 -5.30 12.06 -6.21
C VAL A 194 -6.49 12.36 -7.11
N ARG A 195 -7.57 11.58 -7.00
CA ARG A 195 -8.81 11.85 -7.77
C ARG A 195 -9.43 13.20 -7.40
N GLN A 196 -9.39 13.59 -6.13
CA GLN A 196 -9.95 14.86 -5.70
C GLN A 196 -9.11 16.05 -6.19
N GLU A 197 -7.78 15.95 -6.13
CA GLU A 197 -6.87 16.93 -6.70
C GLU A 197 -7.12 17.11 -8.20
N ALA A 198 -7.17 16.00 -8.95
CA ALA A 198 -7.49 16.03 -10.38
C ALA A 198 -8.85 16.70 -10.68
N LYS A 199 -9.86 16.52 -9.82
CA LYS A 199 -11.17 17.19 -9.97
C LYS A 199 -11.08 18.70 -9.75
N GLU A 200 -10.30 19.16 -8.79
CA GLU A 200 -10.12 20.60 -8.55
C GLU A 200 -9.35 21.25 -9.71
N ASP A 201 -8.31 20.60 -10.23
CA ASP A 201 -7.58 21.06 -11.42
C ASP A 201 -8.51 21.16 -12.63
N MET A 202 -9.34 20.13 -12.85
CA MET A 202 -10.33 20.14 -13.93
C MET A 202 -11.31 21.31 -13.81
N LYS A 203 -11.75 21.63 -12.59
CA LYS A 203 -12.67 22.76 -12.34
C LYS A 203 -12.03 24.11 -12.68
N LEU A 204 -10.72 24.27 -12.45
CA LEU A 204 -9.98 25.48 -12.83
C LEU A 204 -9.82 25.63 -14.35
N LEU A 205 -9.67 24.52 -15.06
CA LEU A 205 -9.51 24.52 -16.53
C LEU A 205 -10.81 24.69 -17.29
N LEU A 206 -11.95 24.32 -16.68
CA LEU A 206 -13.26 24.32 -17.33
C LEU A 206 -13.65 25.67 -17.96
N PRO A 207 -13.49 26.84 -17.30
CA PRO A 207 -13.76 28.14 -17.93
C PRO A 207 -12.91 28.40 -19.17
N SER A 208 -11.63 28.02 -19.14
CA SER A 208 -10.72 28.17 -20.28
C SER A 208 -11.11 27.26 -21.44
N LEU A 209 -11.55 26.03 -21.16
CA LEU A 209 -12.08 25.11 -22.18
C LEU A 209 -13.36 25.65 -22.81
N VAL A 210 -14.30 26.17 -22.02
CA VAL A 210 -15.53 26.79 -22.53
C VAL A 210 -15.22 27.99 -23.42
N ASN A 211 -14.27 28.83 -23.02
CA ASN A 211 -13.83 29.96 -23.84
C ASN A 211 -13.16 29.50 -25.15
N ASN A 212 -12.29 28.49 -25.08
CA ASN A 212 -11.64 27.92 -26.25
C ASN A 212 -12.67 27.32 -27.22
N PHE A 213 -13.64 26.55 -26.71
CA PHE A 213 -14.74 26.02 -27.50
C PHE A 213 -15.52 27.11 -28.25
N GLN A 214 -15.80 28.25 -27.60
CA GLN A 214 -16.46 29.38 -28.25
C GLN A 214 -15.61 30.00 -29.37
N LEU A 215 -14.29 30.15 -29.16
CA LEU A 215 -13.37 30.67 -30.18
C LEU A 215 -13.25 29.72 -31.37
N LEU A 216 -13.11 28.42 -31.13
CA LEU A 216 -13.04 27.40 -32.18
C LEU A 216 -14.34 27.34 -33.01
N LYS A 217 -15.48 27.51 -32.34
CA LYS A 217 -16.78 27.60 -33.03
C LYS A 217 -16.87 28.81 -33.95
N GLN A 218 -16.27 29.95 -33.56
CA GLN A 218 -16.19 31.13 -34.43
C GLN A 218 -15.24 30.93 -35.61
N ALA A 219 -14.19 30.13 -35.43
CA ALA A 219 -13.23 29.78 -36.48
C ALA A 219 -13.70 28.66 -37.42
N ASP A 220 -14.88 28.06 -37.18
CA ASP A 220 -15.41 26.85 -37.85
C ASP A 220 -14.44 25.65 -37.80
N ASP A 221 -13.58 25.57 -36.79
CA ASP A 221 -12.70 24.42 -36.57
C ASP A 221 -13.45 23.29 -35.86
N LYS A 222 -14.13 22.54 -36.70
CA LYS A 222 -15.00 21.42 -36.35
C LYS A 222 -14.29 20.33 -35.53
N VAL A 223 -13.09 19.91 -35.93
CA VAL A 223 -12.37 18.80 -35.28
C VAL A 223 -11.87 19.21 -33.89
N ALA A 224 -11.37 20.44 -33.76
CA ALA A 224 -10.94 20.97 -32.47
C ALA A 224 -12.14 21.16 -31.52
N CYS A 225 -13.28 21.64 -32.03
CA CYS A 225 -14.52 21.76 -31.26
C CYS A 225 -15.00 20.41 -30.71
N ASP A 226 -14.96 19.33 -31.49
CA ASP A 226 -15.38 17.99 -31.03
C ASP A 226 -14.53 17.53 -29.83
N SER A 227 -13.22 17.76 -29.92
CA SER A 227 -12.27 17.40 -28.87
C SER A 227 -12.53 18.20 -27.58
N VAL A 228 -12.74 19.52 -27.69
CA VAL A 228 -12.98 20.38 -26.53
C VAL A 228 -14.38 20.16 -25.94
N ALA A 229 -15.40 19.94 -26.76
CA ALA A 229 -16.76 19.64 -26.31
C ALA A 229 -16.82 18.33 -25.51
N HIS A 230 -16.10 17.30 -25.95
CA HIS A 230 -16.02 16.04 -25.21
C HIS A 230 -15.38 16.23 -23.84
N LEU A 231 -14.26 16.97 -23.76
CA LEU A 231 -13.61 17.31 -22.49
C LEU A 231 -14.54 18.09 -21.55
N ILE A 232 -15.27 19.09 -22.07
CA ILE A 232 -16.25 19.84 -21.28
C ILE A 232 -17.36 18.91 -20.76
N TYR A 233 -17.86 17.97 -21.57
CA TYR A 233 -18.92 17.04 -21.17
C TYR A 233 -18.47 16.12 -20.03
N GLU A 234 -17.26 15.58 -20.12
CA GLU A 234 -16.68 14.71 -19.09
C GLU A 234 -16.38 15.48 -17.79
N MET A 235 -15.89 16.71 -17.89
CA MET A 235 -15.42 17.51 -16.75
C MET A 235 -16.51 18.30 -16.05
N ALA A 236 -17.55 18.75 -16.76
CA ALA A 236 -18.57 19.62 -16.18
C ALA A 236 -19.48 18.86 -15.21
N THR A 237 -19.70 19.40 -14.02
CA THR A 237 -20.82 18.98 -13.16
C THR A 237 -22.08 19.78 -13.44
N ASP A 238 -21.94 20.96 -14.06
CA ASP A 238 -23.05 21.82 -14.44
C ASP A 238 -23.76 21.25 -15.68
N ILE A 239 -25.06 20.99 -15.52
CA ILE A 239 -25.89 20.39 -16.57
C ILE A 239 -25.98 21.27 -17.83
N LYS A 240 -25.88 22.59 -17.69
CA LYS A 240 -25.92 23.54 -18.81
C LYS A 240 -24.67 23.42 -19.67
N LEU A 241 -23.50 23.21 -19.04
CA LEU A 241 -22.24 23.02 -19.77
C LEU A 241 -22.21 21.66 -20.47
N LYS A 242 -22.73 20.60 -19.82
CA LYS A 242 -22.92 19.30 -20.50
C LYS A 242 -23.87 19.41 -21.68
N LEU A 243 -24.99 20.11 -21.52
CA LEU A 243 -25.99 20.28 -22.58
C LEU A 243 -25.39 21.03 -23.78
N MET A 244 -24.58 22.06 -23.55
CA MET A 244 -23.87 22.78 -24.62
C MET A 244 -22.99 21.84 -25.48
N SER A 245 -22.26 20.92 -24.84
CA SER A 245 -21.46 19.92 -25.56
C SER A 245 -22.34 18.93 -26.33
N VAL A 246 -23.43 18.46 -25.72
CA VAL A 246 -24.36 17.52 -26.35
C VAL A 246 -25.06 18.15 -27.56
N GLU A 247 -25.54 19.39 -27.44
CA GLU A 247 -26.14 20.16 -28.53
C GLU A 247 -25.19 20.32 -29.72
N TRP A 248 -23.89 20.52 -29.46
CA TRP A 248 -22.87 20.56 -30.50
C TRP A 248 -22.76 19.24 -31.26
N PHE A 249 -22.76 18.11 -30.56
CA PHE A 249 -22.71 16.79 -31.21
C PHE A 249 -23.98 16.47 -31.99
N PHE A 250 -25.17 16.82 -31.48
CA PHE A 250 -26.44 16.66 -32.21
C PHE A 250 -26.51 17.49 -33.50
N GLN A 251 -25.85 18.65 -33.54
CA GLN A 251 -25.78 19.48 -34.75
C GLN A 251 -24.87 18.89 -35.83
N ARG A 252 -24.05 17.89 -35.49
CA ARG A 252 -22.98 17.37 -36.37
C ARG A 252 -23.08 15.90 -36.73
N ASN A 253 -23.63 15.08 -35.84
CA ASN A 253 -23.72 13.63 -36.00
C ASN A 253 -25.19 13.17 -36.06
N ASP A 254 -25.40 11.89 -36.39
CA ASP A 254 -26.73 11.30 -36.29
C ASP A 254 -27.20 11.36 -34.82
N PRO A 255 -28.40 11.92 -34.55
CA PRO A 255 -28.98 11.98 -33.21
C PRO A 255 -28.95 10.66 -32.42
N SER A 256 -29.07 9.52 -33.11
CA SER A 256 -29.04 8.19 -32.49
C SER A 256 -27.66 7.80 -31.94
N GLU A 257 -26.58 8.14 -32.65
CA GLU A 257 -25.20 7.87 -32.21
C GLU A 257 -24.81 8.69 -30.97
N VAL A 258 -25.31 9.93 -30.88
CA VAL A 258 -25.06 10.82 -29.73
C VAL A 258 -25.78 10.34 -28.47
N LEU A 259 -26.97 9.78 -28.62
CA LEU A 259 -27.75 9.23 -27.50
C LEU A 259 -27.08 7.99 -26.89
N ASP A 260 -26.57 7.08 -27.73
CA ASP A 260 -25.83 5.89 -27.29
C ASP A 260 -24.48 6.25 -26.65
N GLN A 261 -23.72 7.17 -27.26
CA GLN A 261 -22.38 7.56 -26.78
C GLN A 261 -22.41 8.22 -25.40
N TYR A 262 -23.48 8.95 -25.07
CA TYR A 262 -23.61 9.70 -23.83
C TYR A 262 -24.61 9.09 -22.83
N SER A 263 -25.08 7.85 -23.08
CA SER A 263 -25.96 7.10 -22.19
C SER A 263 -27.17 7.90 -21.70
N LEU A 264 -27.82 8.62 -22.62
CA LEU A 264 -28.98 9.49 -22.33
C LEU A 264 -30.33 8.76 -22.43
N ILE A 265 -30.31 7.42 -22.46
CA ILE A 265 -31.47 6.50 -22.50
C ILE A 265 -31.34 5.49 -21.36
#